data_AF-D0VWT5-F1
#
_entry.id   AF-D0VWT5-F1
#
_cell.length_a   1.000
_cell.length_b   1.000
_cell.length_c   1.000
_cell.angle_alpha   90.00
_cell.angle_beta   90.00
_cell.angle_gamma   90.00
#
_symmetry.space_group_name_H-M   'P 1'
#
loop_
_entity.id
_entity.type
_entity.pdbx_description
1 polymer ?
#
loop_
_entity_poly.entity_id
_entity_poly.type
_entity_poly.pdbx_seq_one_letter_code
_entity_poly.pdbx_strand_id
1 'polypeptide(L)'
;GANETTKQESPVVDTDINAVTNYIVGMCQKFLQKGEKVTPSSKLEELRTREDRLWDCLDTVEFVLDVEEIFDVTVPDEVADNFQTLQEIADFVVSERAKAGKFMKDQ
;
A
#
# COMPACT_ATOMS: atom_id res chain seq x y z
N GLY A 1 19.71 26.44 -9.39
CA GLY A 1 20.08 25.06 -9.76
C GLY A 1 18.82 24.25 -9.72
N ALA A 2 18.53 23.50 -10.78
CA ALA A 2 17.34 22.65 -10.84
C ALA A 2 17.37 21.66 -9.67
N ASN A 3 16.30 21.65 -8.87
CA ASN A 3 16.08 20.58 -7.91
C ASN A 3 15.52 19.43 -8.74
N GLU A 4 16.40 18.54 -9.19
CA GLU A 4 16.00 17.29 -9.82
C GLU A 4 15.38 16.42 -8.73
N THR A 5 14.05 16.50 -8.59
CA THR A 5 13.29 15.53 -7.79
C THR A 5 13.40 14.21 -8.54
N THR A 6 14.40 13.40 -8.22
CA THR A 6 14.47 12.01 -8.68
C THR A 6 13.22 11.32 -8.18
N LYS A 7 12.25 11.05 -9.06
CA LYS A 7 11.11 10.19 -8.74
C LYS A 7 11.68 8.89 -8.18
N GLN A 8 11.29 8.55 -6.97
CA GLN A 8 11.69 7.29 -6.37
C GLN A 8 11.11 6.16 -7.24
N GLU A 9 11.97 5.29 -7.75
CA GLU A 9 11.53 4.12 -8.49
C GLU A 9 10.86 3.14 -7.52
N SER A 10 9.70 2.61 -7.91
CA SER A 10 8.98 1.59 -7.14
C SER A 10 9.91 0.39 -6.87
N PRO A 11 9.88 -0.21 -5.67
CA PRO A 11 10.78 -1.30 -5.28
C PRO A 11 10.45 -2.63 -5.99
N VAL A 12 9.32 -2.70 -6.68
CA VAL A 12 8.83 -3.86 -7.43
C VAL A 12 8.19 -3.40 -8.75
N VAL A 13 7.92 -4.34 -9.66
CA VAL A 13 7.09 -4.06 -10.84
C VAL A 13 5.68 -3.70 -10.38
N ASP A 14 5.39 -2.40 -10.31
CA ASP A 14 4.19 -1.84 -9.68
C ASP A 14 2.90 -2.01 -10.49
N THR A 15 2.98 -2.66 -11.66
CA THR A 15 1.85 -3.15 -12.45
C THR A 15 1.64 -4.66 -12.35
N ASP A 16 2.48 -5.39 -11.61
CA ASP A 16 2.31 -6.82 -11.32
C ASP A 16 1.67 -6.99 -9.94
N ILE A 17 0.43 -7.47 -9.92
CA ILE A 17 -0.33 -7.66 -8.68
C ILE A 17 0.35 -8.59 -7.68
N ASN A 18 1.03 -9.65 -8.13
CA ASN A 18 1.69 -10.55 -7.19
C ASN A 18 2.90 -9.87 -6.54
N ALA A 19 3.63 -9.06 -7.31
CA ALA A 19 4.79 -8.33 -6.80
C ALA A 19 4.36 -7.25 -5.79
N VAL A 20 3.33 -6.47 -6.11
CA VAL A 20 2.76 -5.43 -5.24
C VAL A 20 2.16 -6.04 -3.98
N THR A 21 1.31 -7.07 -4.10
CA THR A 21 0.70 -7.75 -2.94
C THR A 21 1.75 -8.31 -2.00
N ASN A 22 2.78 -9.00 -2.51
CA ASN A 22 3.84 -9.55 -1.68
C ASN A 22 4.63 -8.46 -0.95
N TYR A 23 4.90 -7.33 -1.62
CA TYR A 23 5.57 -6.20 -1.01
C TYR A 23 4.74 -5.57 0.11
N ILE A 24 3.47 -5.29 -0.16
CA ILE A 24 2.51 -4.72 0.81
C ILE A 24 2.33 -5.63 2.02
N VAL A 25 2.24 -6.95 1.83
CA VAL A 25 2.21 -7.92 2.94
C VAL A 25 3.48 -7.87 3.78
N GLY A 26 4.65 -7.82 3.14
CA GLY A 26 5.93 -7.68 3.85
C GLY A 26 6.05 -6.36 4.60
N MET A 27 5.47 -5.28 4.06
CA MET A 27 5.40 -3.99 4.72
C MET A 27 4.49 -4.01 5.94
N CYS A 28 3.29 -4.60 5.82
CA CYS A 28 2.31 -4.70 6.90
C CYS A 28 2.89 -5.42 8.13
N GLN A 29 3.77 -6.42 7.94
CA GLN A 29 4.48 -7.08 9.04
C GLN A 29 5.28 -6.11 9.94
N LYS A 30 5.60 -4.89 9.47
CA LYS A 30 6.22 -3.84 10.28
C LYS A 30 5.26 -3.17 11.26
N PHE A 31 3.96 -3.36 11.14
CA PHE A 31 2.95 -2.80 12.05
C PHE A 31 2.49 -3.83 13.08
N LEU A 32 2.69 -5.12 12.77
CA LEU A 32 2.13 -6.22 13.55
C LEU A 32 3.03 -6.68 14.69
N GLN A 33 2.40 -7.21 15.74
CA GLN A 33 3.11 -7.88 16.82
C GLN A 33 3.93 -9.07 16.31
N LYS A 34 4.95 -9.47 17.08
CA LYS A 34 5.78 -10.61 16.74
C LYS A 34 4.96 -11.90 16.67
N GLY A 35 4.98 -12.55 15.51
CA GLY A 35 4.31 -13.83 15.27
C GLY A 35 2.87 -13.71 14.77
N GLU A 36 2.34 -12.49 14.66
CA GLU A 36 1.07 -12.25 13.97
C GLU A 36 1.16 -12.71 12.52
N LYS A 37 0.12 -13.37 12.03
CA LYS A 37 0.07 -13.86 10.65
C LYS A 37 -0.92 -13.02 9.87
N VAL A 38 -0.44 -12.44 8.78
CA VAL A 38 -1.26 -11.69 7.84
C VAL A 38 -1.22 -12.34 6.47
N THR A 39 -2.38 -12.42 5.83
CA THR A 39 -2.51 -12.79 4.41
C THR A 39 -3.12 -11.61 3.66
N PRO A 40 -3.09 -11.60 2.31
CA PRO A 40 -3.70 -10.53 1.53
C PRO A 40 -5.19 -10.31 1.86
N SER A 41 -5.90 -11.37 2.24
CA SER A 41 -7.33 -11.35 2.55
C SER A 41 -7.66 -11.25 4.04
N SER A 42 -6.66 -11.13 4.92
CA SER A 42 -6.89 -10.87 6.34
C SER A 42 -7.61 -9.53 6.50
N LYS A 43 -8.62 -9.48 7.36
CA LYS A 43 -9.21 -8.20 7.75
C LYS A 43 -8.24 -7.45 8.64
N LEU A 44 -7.95 -6.20 8.29
CA LEU A 44 -7.01 -5.36 9.02
C LEU A 44 -7.44 -5.21 10.49
N GLU A 45 -8.72 -4.91 10.75
CA GLU A 45 -9.29 -4.73 12.10
C GLU A 45 -9.13 -5.94 13.04
N GLU A 46 -8.84 -7.14 12.50
CA GLU A 46 -8.62 -8.36 13.28
C GLU A 46 -7.14 -8.57 13.63
N LEU A 47 -6.23 -7.81 13.00
CA LEU A 47 -4.79 -7.92 13.23
C LEU A 47 -4.38 -7.19 14.51
N ARG A 48 -3.37 -7.75 15.18
CA ARG A 48 -2.79 -7.19 16.40
C ARG A 48 -1.50 -6.44 16.11
N THR A 49 -1.45 -5.18 16.49
CA THR A 49 -0.29 -4.30 16.26
C THR A 49 0.83 -4.58 17.26
N ARG A 50 2.02 -4.00 17.02
CA ARG A 50 3.17 -4.08 17.92
C ARG A 50 2.91 -3.56 19.34
N GLU A 51 1.90 -2.72 19.50
CA GLU A 51 1.50 -2.15 20.78
C GLU A 51 0.47 -3.00 21.52
N ASP A 52 0.21 -4.23 21.04
CA ASP A 52 -0.76 -5.16 21.63
C ASP A 52 -2.22 -4.64 21.62
N ARG A 53 -2.53 -3.77 20.67
CA ARG A 53 -3.90 -3.30 20.35
C ARG A 53 -4.36 -3.87 19.01
N LEU A 54 -5.67 -3.83 18.76
CA LEU A 54 -6.20 -4.11 17.43
C LEU A 54 -5.84 -2.97 16.47
N TRP A 55 -5.60 -3.31 15.21
CA TRP A 55 -5.44 -2.35 14.13
C TRP A 55 -6.67 -1.44 14.07
N ASP A 56 -6.45 -0.13 14.01
CA ASP A 56 -7.51 0.86 13.91
C ASP A 56 -7.31 1.82 12.72
N CYS A 57 -8.16 2.84 12.63
CA CYS A 57 -8.12 3.79 11.51
C CYS A 57 -6.80 4.56 11.43
N LEU A 58 -6.12 4.81 12.56
CA LEU A 58 -4.84 5.51 12.54
C LEU A 58 -3.76 4.63 11.88
N ASP A 59 -3.74 3.33 12.18
CA ASP A 59 -2.82 2.40 11.52
C ASP A 59 -3.10 2.31 10.01
N THR A 60 -4.37 2.35 9.60
CA THR A 60 -4.73 2.39 8.17
C THR A 60 -4.21 3.65 7.49
N VAL A 61 -4.39 4.83 8.11
CA VAL A 61 -3.88 6.10 7.57
C VAL A 61 -2.36 6.06 7.44
N GLU A 62 -1.64 5.66 8.48
CA GLU A 62 -0.17 5.55 8.44
C GLU A 62 0.29 4.58 7.36
N PHE A 63 -0.34 3.42 7.26
CA PHE A 63 0.00 2.42 6.27
C PHE A 63 -0.28 2.88 4.83
N VAL A 64 -1.40 3.57 4.60
CA VAL A 64 -1.75 4.10 3.27
C VAL A 64 -0.76 5.20 2.85
N LEU A 65 -0.36 6.09 3.75
CA LEU A 65 0.66 7.11 3.46
C LEU A 65 2.00 6.48 3.03
N ASP A 66 2.44 5.43 3.73
CA ASP A 66 3.64 4.66 3.34
C ASP A 66 3.49 4.03 1.93
N VAL A 67 2.30 3.50 1.59
CA VAL A 67 1.99 2.95 0.26
C VAL A 67 2.05 4.04 -0.82
N GLU A 68 1.44 5.20 -0.58
CA GLU A 68 1.42 6.33 -1.51
C GLU A 68 2.83 6.79 -1.86
N GLU A 69 3.69 6.97 -0.86
CA GLU A 69 5.08 7.39 -1.05
C GLU A 69 5.88 6.36 -1.86
N ILE A 70 5.75 5.08 -1.53
CA ILE A 70 6.53 4.00 -2.16
C ILE A 70 6.15 3.79 -3.62
N PHE A 71 4.86 3.88 -3.94
CA PHE A 71 4.35 3.57 -5.27
C PHE A 71 4.04 4.80 -6.12
N ASP A 72 4.22 6.03 -5.61
CA ASP A 72 3.91 7.28 -6.31
C ASP A 72 2.44 7.25 -6.81
N VAL A 73 1.53 6.95 -5.88
CA VAL A 73 0.06 6.97 -6.06
C VAL A 73 -0.59 7.92 -5.07
N THR A 74 -1.84 8.29 -5.32
CA THR A 74 -2.66 9.06 -4.37
C THR A 74 -3.97 8.31 -4.13
N VAL A 75 -4.22 7.95 -2.88
CA VAL A 75 -5.42 7.28 -2.40
C VAL A 75 -6.38 8.36 -1.86
N PRO A 76 -7.58 8.53 -2.45
CA PRO A 76 -8.57 9.42 -1.86
C PRO A 76 -9.03 8.92 -0.48
N ASP A 77 -9.28 9.84 0.45
CA ASP A 77 -9.75 9.52 1.81
C ASP A 77 -10.96 8.56 1.81
N GLU A 78 -11.94 8.82 0.93
CA GLU A 78 -13.13 7.96 0.78
C GLU A 78 -12.79 6.52 0.40
N VAL A 79 -11.69 6.29 -0.32
CA VAL A 79 -11.21 4.94 -0.66
C VAL A 79 -10.47 4.34 0.53
N ALA A 80 -9.59 5.12 1.17
CA ALA A 80 -8.82 4.69 2.33
C ALA A 80 -9.72 4.24 3.49
N ASP A 81 -10.80 4.98 3.76
CA ASP A 81 -11.80 4.67 4.79
C ASP A 81 -12.52 3.34 4.57
N ASN A 82 -12.53 2.84 3.34
CA ASN A 82 -13.22 1.59 2.96
C ASN A 82 -12.28 0.40 2.81
N PHE A 83 -10.97 0.56 2.94
CA PHE A 83 -10.04 -0.57 2.90
C PHE A 83 -10.22 -1.48 4.12
N GLN A 84 -10.46 -2.76 3.85
CA GLN A 84 -10.58 -3.80 4.87
C GLN A 84 -9.42 -4.79 4.82
N THR A 85 -8.77 -4.92 3.66
CA THR A 85 -7.74 -5.94 3.43
C THR A 85 -6.54 -5.39 2.65
N LEU A 86 -5.38 -6.03 2.80
CA LEU A 86 -4.18 -5.66 2.03
C LEU A 86 -4.35 -5.91 0.52
N GLN A 87 -5.20 -6.85 0.12
CA GLN A 87 -5.48 -7.11 -1.29
C GLN A 87 -6.15 -5.91 -1.97
N GLU A 88 -7.11 -5.26 -1.30
CA GLU A 88 -7.80 -4.08 -1.86
C GLU A 88 -6.83 -2.91 -2.09
N ILE A 89 -5.87 -2.73 -1.17
CA ILE A 89 -4.81 -1.72 -1.29
C ILE A 89 -3.90 -2.07 -2.49
N ALA A 90 -3.49 -3.32 -2.62
CA ALA A 90 -2.66 -3.77 -3.75
C ALA A 90 -3.37 -3.62 -5.11
N ASP A 91 -4.66 -3.97 -5.17
CA ASP A 91 -5.49 -3.81 -6.36
C ASP A 91 -5.61 -2.35 -6.76
N PHE A 92 -5.79 -1.45 -5.78
CA PHE A 92 -5.81 -0.01 -6.01
C PHE A 92 -4.48 0.48 -6.61
N VAL A 93 -3.35 0.14 -6.00
CA VAL A 93 -2.01 0.53 -6.48
C VAL A 93 -1.81 0.09 -7.92
N VAL A 94 -2.04 -1.19 -8.24
CA VAL A 94 -1.83 -1.72 -9.59
C VAL A 94 -2.74 -1.02 -10.61
N SER A 95 -3.99 -0.76 -10.23
CA SER A 95 -4.95 -0.04 -11.09
C SER A 95 -4.46 1.37 -11.42
N GLU A 96 -4.01 2.13 -10.42
CA GLU A 96 -3.51 3.50 -10.62
C GLU A 96 -2.21 3.52 -11.42
N ARG A 97 -1.26 2.63 -11.14
CA ARG A 97 0.01 2.54 -11.88
C ARG A 97 -0.18 2.10 -13.32
N ALA A 98 -1.11 1.18 -13.57
CA ALA A 98 -1.48 0.80 -14.94
C ALA A 98 -2.13 1.96 -15.72
N LYS A 99 -2.93 2.81 -15.07
CA LYS A 99 -3.49 4.03 -15.69
C LYS A 99 -2.38 5.02 -16.02
N ALA A 100 -1.51 5.34 -15.06
CA ALA A 100 -0.39 6.27 -15.26
C ALA A 100 0.51 5.84 -16.43
N GLY A 101 0.86 4.55 -16.50
CA GLY A 101 1.65 4.00 -17.60
C GLY A 101 0.97 4.05 -18.98
N LYS A 102 -0.37 4.04 -19.05
CA LYS A 102 -1.10 4.27 -20.31
C LYS A 102 -1.07 5.73 -20.72
N PHE A 103 -1.34 6.65 -19.79
CA PHE A 103 -1.28 8.09 -20.07
C PHE A 103 0.09 8.54 -20.60
N MET A 104 1.19 7.95 -20.11
CA MET A 104 2.54 8.25 -20.60
C MET A 104 2.85 7.67 -21.99
N LYS A 105 2.15 6.61 -22.43
CA LYS A 105 2.34 6.01 -23.76
C LYS A 105 1.52 6.69 -24.85
N ASP A 106 0.43 7.35 -24.46
CA ASP A 106 -0.51 8.04 -25.35
C ASP A 106 -0.15 9.53 -25.55
N GLN A 107 0.96 10.02 -24.97
CA GLN A 107 1.54 11.36 -25.17
C GLN A 107 2.78 11.31 -26.06
#